data_AF-A0A2H0HGP6-F1
#
_entry.id   AF-A0A2H0HGP6-F1
#
_cell.length_a   1.000
_cell.length_b   1.000
_cell.length_c   1.000
_cell.angle_alpha   90.00
_cell.angle_beta   90.00
_cell.angle_gamma   90.00
#
_symmetry.space_group_name_H-M   'P 1'
#
loop_
_entity.id
_entity.type
_entity.pdbx_description
1 polymer ?
#
loop_
_entity_poly.entity_id
_entity_poly.type
_entity_poly.pdbx_seq_one_letter_code
_entity_poly.pdbx_strand_id
1 'polypeptide(L)'
;MSLGDVIYKYLPIKYFKLARNAYYKLNGLLYPPLTENQFLTLLKSKLGVDTGMILYIHSSTDKLNIGFSAYRLLKLLMEAVGEEGTLVFPCWHYRDRAEDYLKQPEAVFNVKRSPTTMGLLPELARRHKNAVRSLHPTTSIVALGSKAHELVDEHHLDMYPNGTKSPLYKMMKYNSRIIGLGEKVVSLSFVHVVEDMMKEGFPLQ
;
A
#
# COMPACT_ATOMS: atom_id res chain seq x y z
N MET A 1 22.36 20.45 0.97
CA MET A 1 21.36 21.51 1.24
C MET A 1 20.55 21.68 -0.02
N SER A 2 19.23 21.45 0.03
CA SER A 2 18.36 21.71 -1.11
C SER A 2 18.21 23.22 -1.32
N LEU A 3 17.83 23.64 -2.53
CA LEU A 3 17.52 25.04 -2.83
C LEU A 3 16.46 25.61 -1.87
N GLY A 4 15.50 24.77 -1.45
CA GLY A 4 14.48 25.12 -0.47
C GLY A 4 15.03 25.40 0.93
N ASP A 5 16.07 24.68 1.36
CA ASP A 5 16.71 24.86 2.67
C ASP A 5 17.47 26.19 2.73
N VAL A 6 18.12 26.57 1.62
CA VAL A 6 18.80 27.85 1.48
C VAL A 6 17.78 29.00 1.49
N ILE A 7 16.70 28.87 0.73
CA ILE A 7 15.62 29.87 0.70
C ILE A 7 14.98 30.01 2.09
N TYR A 8 14.71 28.92 2.79
CA TYR A 8 14.16 28.98 4.15
C TYR A 8 15.09 29.67 5.16
N LYS A 9 16.41 29.46 5.03
CA LYS A 9 17.40 30.01 5.95
C LYS A 9 17.63 31.51 5.79
N TYR A 10 17.52 32.04 4.57
CA TYR A 10 17.86 33.43 4.27
C TYR A 10 16.66 34.33 3.94
N LEU A 11 15.50 33.76 3.60
CA LEU A 11 14.32 34.54 3.26
C LEU A 11 13.45 34.78 4.51
N PRO A 12 13.07 36.02 4.83
CA PRO A 12 12.19 36.29 5.97
C PRO A 12 10.88 35.48 5.86
N ILE A 13 10.41 34.93 6.97
CA ILE A 13 9.27 33.98 7.04
C ILE A 13 8.04 34.47 6.25
N LYS A 14 7.76 35.78 6.25
CA LYS A 14 6.65 36.38 5.50
C LYS A 14 6.77 36.14 3.98
N TYR A 15 7.94 36.37 3.41
CA TYR A 15 8.20 36.17 1.99
C TYR A 15 8.26 34.68 1.64
N PHE A 16 8.78 33.84 2.54
CA PHE A 16 8.75 32.39 2.37
C PHE A 16 7.31 31.86 2.28
N LYS A 17 6.44 32.30 3.20
CA LYS A 17 5.02 31.93 3.18
C LYS A 17 4.33 32.41 1.89
N LEU A 18 4.60 33.63 1.43
CA LEU A 18 4.06 34.16 0.17
C LEU A 18 4.52 33.34 -1.03
N ALA A 19 5.83 33.10 -1.17
CA ALA A 19 6.41 32.30 -2.25
C ALA A 19 5.86 30.86 -2.24
N ARG A 20 5.77 30.23 -1.06
CA ARG A 20 5.19 28.90 -0.89
C ARG A 20 3.72 28.85 -1.31
N ASN A 21 2.92 29.84 -0.92
CA ASN A 21 1.51 29.89 -1.29
C ASN A 21 1.33 30.13 -2.80
N ALA A 22 2.16 31.01 -3.40
CA ALA A 22 2.18 31.22 -4.84
C ALA A 22 2.58 29.94 -5.60
N TYR A 23 3.59 29.22 -5.11
CA TYR A 23 4.01 27.93 -5.64
C TYR A 23 2.88 26.89 -5.60
N TYR A 24 2.21 26.71 -4.46
CA TYR A 24 1.09 25.77 -4.37
C TYR A 24 -0.10 26.17 -5.24
N LYS A 25 -0.37 27.48 -5.37
CA LYS A 25 -1.43 27.99 -6.27
C LYS A 25 -1.09 27.72 -7.74
N LEU A 26 0.15 27.99 -8.16
CA LEU A 26 0.64 27.69 -9.51
C LEU A 26 0.63 26.19 -9.79
N ASN A 27 1.11 25.37 -8.85
CA ASN A 27 1.05 23.92 -8.97
C ASN A 27 -0.39 23.42 -9.08
N GLY A 28 -1.34 23.98 -8.34
CA GLY A 28 -2.75 23.61 -8.45
C GLY A 28 -3.36 23.94 -9.82
N LEU A 29 -2.86 24.98 -10.49
CA LEU A 29 -3.26 25.33 -11.86
C LEU A 29 -2.58 24.43 -12.91
N LEU A 30 -1.30 24.10 -12.72
CA LEU A 30 -0.52 23.27 -13.67
C LEU A 30 -0.84 21.78 -13.54
N TYR A 31 -1.15 21.30 -12.34
CA TYR A 31 -1.41 19.92 -12.00
C TYR A 31 -2.78 19.80 -11.31
N PRO A 32 -3.88 19.96 -12.06
CA PRO A 32 -5.21 19.83 -11.49
C PRO A 32 -5.40 18.42 -10.90
N PRO A 33 -6.23 18.27 -9.85
CA PRO A 33 -6.46 16.99 -9.22
C PRO A 33 -7.02 15.95 -10.21
N LEU A 34 -6.59 14.69 -10.07
CA LEU A 34 -7.08 13.59 -10.90
C LEU A 34 -8.57 13.37 -10.68
N THR A 35 -9.34 13.40 -11.77
CA THR A 35 -10.75 12.98 -11.78
C THR A 35 -10.87 11.45 -11.74
N GLU A 36 -12.04 10.94 -11.38
CA GLU A 36 -12.31 9.50 -11.34
C GLU A 36 -12.07 8.84 -12.71
N ASN A 37 -12.55 9.46 -13.79
CA ASN A 37 -12.40 8.94 -15.16
C ASN A 37 -10.94 8.91 -15.62
N GLN A 38 -10.15 9.94 -15.29
CA GLN A 38 -8.70 9.94 -15.57
C GLN A 38 -8.01 8.85 -14.77
N PHE A 39 -8.34 8.69 -13.49
CA PHE A 39 -7.76 7.65 -12.65
C PHE A 39 -8.04 6.24 -13.20
N LEU A 40 -9.30 5.93 -13.54
CA LEU A 40 -9.67 4.64 -14.15
C LEU A 40 -8.96 4.41 -15.48
N THR A 41 -8.86 5.45 -16.31
CA THR A 41 -8.15 5.37 -17.60
C THR A 41 -6.68 5.06 -17.39
N LEU A 42 -6.03 5.70 -16.42
CA LEU A 42 -4.63 5.45 -16.08
C LEU A 42 -4.42 4.04 -15.52
N LEU A 43 -5.30 3.57 -14.63
CA LEU A 43 -5.25 2.19 -14.12
C LEU A 43 -5.25 1.17 -15.25
N LYS A 44 -6.18 1.30 -16.21
CA LYS A 44 -6.30 0.36 -17.33
C LYS A 44 -5.16 0.54 -18.34
N SER A 45 -5.02 1.73 -18.91
CA SER A 45 -4.14 1.96 -20.06
C SER A 45 -2.65 2.06 -19.73
N LYS A 46 -2.30 2.53 -18.53
CA LYS A 46 -0.89 2.72 -18.12
C LYS A 46 -0.43 1.66 -17.14
N LEU A 47 -1.30 1.30 -16.19
CA LEU A 47 -0.97 0.28 -15.19
C LEU A 47 -1.47 -1.11 -15.59
N GLY A 48 -2.15 -1.30 -16.72
CA GLY A 48 -2.58 -2.60 -17.24
C GLY A 48 -3.45 -3.39 -16.27
N VAL A 49 -4.30 -2.70 -15.50
CA VAL A 49 -5.26 -3.31 -14.60
C VAL A 49 -6.48 -3.77 -15.39
N ASP A 50 -6.78 -5.06 -15.29
CA ASP A 50 -7.94 -5.68 -15.91
C ASP A 50 -8.84 -6.40 -14.89
N THR A 51 -10.05 -6.72 -15.34
CA THR A 51 -11.03 -7.49 -14.56
C THR A 51 -10.51 -8.89 -14.23
N GLY A 52 -10.80 -9.38 -13.03
CA GLY A 52 -10.35 -10.68 -12.54
C GLY A 52 -8.91 -10.72 -12.01
N MET A 53 -8.17 -9.61 -12.08
CA MET A 53 -6.80 -9.55 -11.57
C MET A 53 -6.74 -9.49 -10.05
N ILE A 54 -5.62 -9.98 -9.51
CA ILE A 54 -5.20 -9.71 -8.14
C ILE A 54 -4.28 -8.49 -8.13
N LEU A 55 -4.66 -7.42 -7.43
CA LEU A 55 -3.85 -6.21 -7.32
C LEU A 55 -3.26 -6.07 -5.93
N TYR A 56 -1.94 -6.18 -5.83
CA TYR A 56 -1.22 -5.80 -4.63
C TYR A 56 -0.84 -4.32 -4.68
N ILE A 57 -1.32 -3.54 -3.71
CA ILE A 57 -1.32 -2.08 -3.80
C ILE A 57 -0.54 -1.48 -2.63
N HIS A 58 0.54 -0.77 -2.98
CA HIS A 58 1.17 0.21 -2.09
C HIS A 58 0.63 1.59 -2.42
N SER A 59 0.30 2.40 -1.41
CA SER A 59 -0.35 3.68 -1.66
C SER A 59 0.02 4.78 -0.67
N SER A 60 0.13 6.00 -1.17
CA SER A 60 0.12 7.24 -0.40
C SER A 60 -0.94 8.16 -0.98
N THR A 61 -2.09 8.25 -0.31
CA THR A 61 -3.22 9.09 -0.74
C THR A 61 -2.84 10.56 -0.86
N ASP A 62 -1.95 11.03 0.01
CA ASP A 62 -1.50 12.43 0.04
C ASP A 62 -0.63 12.81 -1.17
N LYS A 63 0.02 11.82 -1.80
CA LYS A 63 0.88 11.99 -2.98
C LYS A 63 0.14 11.77 -4.31
N LEU A 64 -1.10 11.29 -4.28
CA LEU A 64 -1.90 10.95 -5.48
C LEU A 64 -2.59 12.16 -6.14
N ASN A 65 -2.70 13.30 -5.46
CA ASN A 65 -3.39 14.52 -5.94
C ASN A 65 -4.76 14.22 -6.58
N ILE A 66 -5.62 13.50 -5.87
CA ILE A 66 -6.96 13.10 -6.37
C ILE A 66 -8.01 14.17 -6.04
N GLY A 67 -8.95 14.37 -6.96
CA GLY A 67 -10.12 15.26 -6.79
C GLY A 67 -11.31 14.60 -6.08
N PHE A 68 -11.12 13.39 -5.54
CA PHE A 68 -12.16 12.58 -4.89
C PHE A 68 -11.62 11.95 -3.60
N SER A 69 -12.50 11.35 -2.79
CA SER A 69 -12.13 10.81 -1.48
C SER A 69 -11.35 9.49 -1.57
N ALA A 70 -10.56 9.18 -0.54
CA ALA A 70 -9.89 7.87 -0.42
C ALA A 70 -10.89 6.69 -0.35
N TYR A 71 -12.09 6.92 0.18
CA TYR A 71 -13.17 5.94 0.14
C TYR A 71 -13.63 5.66 -1.30
N ARG A 72 -13.74 6.72 -2.13
CA ARG A 72 -14.04 6.57 -3.55
C ARG A 72 -12.89 5.90 -4.31
N LEU A 73 -11.64 6.19 -3.96
CA LEU A 73 -10.46 5.50 -4.49
C LEU A 73 -10.55 3.98 -4.31
N LEU A 74 -10.88 3.51 -3.10
CA LEU A 74 -11.07 2.08 -2.85
C LEU A 74 -12.17 1.48 -3.73
N LYS A 75 -13.30 2.18 -3.88
CA LYS A 75 -14.40 1.73 -4.76
C LYS A 75 -13.97 1.64 -6.22
N LEU A 76 -13.26 2.64 -6.74
CA LEU A 76 -12.77 2.64 -8.12
C LEU A 76 -11.80 1.49 -8.38
N LEU A 77 -10.97 1.13 -7.39
CA LEU A 77 -10.09 -0.04 -7.48
C LEU A 77 -10.89 -1.35 -7.52
N MET A 78 -11.93 -1.47 -6.68
CA MET A 78 -12.83 -2.64 -6.69
C MET A 78 -13.59 -2.75 -8.02
N GLU A 79 -14.10 -1.63 -8.55
CA GLU A 79 -14.76 -1.56 -9.86
C GLU A 79 -13.81 -1.93 -11.00
N ALA A 80 -12.54 -1.52 -10.93
CA ALA A 80 -11.55 -1.81 -11.96
C ALA A 80 -11.24 -3.31 -12.08
N VAL A 81 -11.12 -4.02 -10.95
CA VAL A 81 -10.85 -5.47 -10.94
C VAL A 81 -12.12 -6.32 -11.03
N GLY A 82 -13.30 -5.73 -10.77
CA GLY A 82 -14.59 -6.42 -10.82
C GLY A 82 -14.78 -7.47 -9.72
N GLU A 83 -15.90 -8.19 -9.78
CA GLU A 83 -16.31 -9.17 -8.75
C GLU A 83 -15.35 -10.38 -8.67
N GLU A 84 -14.82 -10.79 -9.81
CA GLU A 84 -13.83 -11.88 -9.91
C GLU A 84 -12.41 -11.43 -9.52
N GLY A 85 -12.19 -10.13 -9.35
CA GLY A 85 -10.90 -9.57 -8.95
C GLY A 85 -10.64 -9.63 -7.45
N THR A 86 -9.41 -9.34 -7.04
CA THR A 86 -9.03 -9.25 -5.62
C THR A 86 -8.03 -8.12 -5.37
N LEU A 87 -8.34 -7.22 -4.45
CA LEU A 87 -7.41 -6.21 -3.97
C LEU A 87 -6.66 -6.75 -2.75
N VAL A 88 -5.36 -6.48 -2.68
CA VAL A 88 -4.45 -6.95 -1.63
C VAL A 88 -3.62 -5.75 -1.16
N PHE A 89 -3.50 -5.58 0.15
CA PHE A 89 -2.76 -4.46 0.75
C PHE A 89 -1.86 -4.94 1.90
N PRO A 90 -0.65 -4.37 2.06
CA PRO A 90 0.10 -4.55 3.29
C PRO A 90 -0.70 -3.98 4.46
N CYS A 91 -0.70 -4.69 5.58
CA CYS A 91 -1.53 -4.35 6.73
C CYS A 91 -0.76 -4.48 8.05
N TRP A 92 0.50 -4.04 8.12
CA TRP A 92 1.28 -4.12 9.36
C TRP A 92 0.73 -3.16 10.42
N HIS A 93 0.89 -3.47 11.71
CA HIS A 93 0.29 -2.71 12.82
C HIS A 93 1.29 -1.99 13.73
N TYR A 94 2.56 -1.95 13.34
CA TYR A 94 3.65 -1.25 14.03
C TYR A 94 4.46 -0.45 13.00
N ARG A 95 5.31 0.49 13.45
CA ARG A 95 6.12 1.36 12.57
C ARG A 95 7.60 1.01 12.56
N ASP A 96 8.12 0.55 13.69
CA ASP A 96 9.55 0.29 13.88
C ASP A 96 9.93 -1.11 13.40
N ARG A 97 11.08 -1.64 13.84
CA ARG A 97 11.49 -3.00 13.48
C ARG A 97 10.54 -4.01 14.12
N ALA A 98 10.23 -5.08 13.39
CA ALA A 98 9.40 -6.16 13.89
C ALA A 98 9.94 -6.75 15.20
N GLU A 99 11.26 -6.92 15.27
CA GLU A 99 11.96 -7.42 16.46
C GLU A 99 11.74 -6.53 17.68
N ASP A 100 11.85 -5.21 17.52
CA ASP A 100 11.67 -4.24 18.62
C ASP A 100 10.22 -4.24 19.10
N TYR A 101 9.27 -4.33 18.17
CA TYR A 101 7.85 -4.49 18.51
C TYR A 101 7.63 -5.79 19.30
N LEU A 102 8.13 -6.94 18.84
CA LEU A 102 7.90 -8.24 19.47
C LEU A 102 8.51 -8.39 20.87
N LYS A 103 9.53 -7.57 21.21
CA LYS A 103 10.11 -7.52 22.56
C LYS A 103 9.23 -6.78 23.57
N GLN A 104 8.21 -6.05 23.13
CA GLN A 104 7.32 -5.29 24.00
C GLN A 104 6.32 -6.24 24.70
N PRO A 105 6.12 -6.12 26.03
CA PRO A 105 5.14 -6.93 26.75
C PRO A 105 3.71 -6.85 26.18
N GLU A 106 3.36 -5.72 25.58
CA GLU A 106 2.06 -5.42 24.97
C GLU A 106 1.94 -5.80 23.49
N ALA A 107 2.92 -6.52 22.93
CA ALA A 107 2.98 -6.91 21.53
C ALA A 107 1.89 -7.94 21.15
N VAL A 108 0.64 -7.46 21.07
CA VAL A 108 -0.52 -8.27 20.74
C VAL A 108 -1.07 -7.88 19.38
N PHE A 109 -1.01 -8.82 18.45
CA PHE A 109 -1.68 -8.72 17.18
C PHE A 109 -3.09 -9.30 17.26
N ASN A 110 -4.11 -8.44 17.07
CA ASN A 110 -5.49 -8.86 16.91
C ASN A 110 -5.92 -8.66 15.45
N VAL A 111 -6.11 -9.75 14.73
CA VAL A 111 -6.46 -9.73 13.29
C VAL A 111 -7.64 -8.82 12.96
N LYS A 112 -8.64 -8.73 13.84
CA LYS A 112 -9.85 -7.90 13.65
C LYS A 112 -9.65 -6.45 14.10
N ARG A 113 -8.89 -6.21 15.16
CA ARG A 113 -8.86 -4.91 15.88
C ARG A 113 -7.60 -4.09 15.66
N SER A 114 -6.43 -4.71 15.50
CA SER A 114 -5.17 -3.97 15.36
C SER A 114 -5.24 -3.05 14.14
N PRO A 115 -4.96 -1.74 14.29
CA PRO A 115 -4.94 -0.81 13.15
C PRO A 115 -3.79 -1.16 12.19
N THR A 116 -3.82 -0.60 10.99
CA THR A 116 -2.63 -0.61 10.11
C THR A 116 -1.85 0.69 10.21
N THR A 117 -0.53 0.59 10.09
CA THR A 117 0.39 1.72 9.96
C THR A 117 0.76 2.00 8.49
N MET A 118 0.23 1.20 7.56
CA MET A 118 0.55 1.25 6.12
C MET A 118 -0.21 2.32 5.33
N GLY A 119 -0.91 3.23 6.02
CA GLY A 119 -1.61 4.37 5.42
C GLY A 119 -3.13 4.22 5.34
N LEU A 120 -3.78 5.25 4.81
CA LEU A 120 -5.24 5.40 4.84
C LEU A 120 -5.96 4.35 4.00
N LEU A 121 -5.47 4.04 2.79
CA LEU A 121 -6.16 3.12 1.88
C LEU A 121 -6.16 1.66 2.41
N PRO A 122 -5.04 1.11 2.93
CA PRO A 122 -5.08 -0.19 3.62
C PRO A 122 -5.99 -0.20 4.86
N GLU A 123 -6.09 0.92 5.61
CA GLU A 123 -6.97 1.01 6.78
C GLU A 123 -8.46 0.99 6.37
N LEU A 124 -8.80 1.69 5.27
CA LEU A 124 -10.14 1.62 4.67
C LEU A 124 -10.45 0.21 4.18
N ALA A 125 -9.50 -0.44 3.51
CA ALA A 125 -9.63 -1.82 3.05
C ALA A 125 -9.87 -2.78 4.23
N ARG A 126 -9.05 -2.71 5.29
CA ARG A 126 -9.17 -3.53 6.51
C ARG A 126 -10.53 -3.41 7.20
N ARG A 127 -11.15 -2.24 7.14
CA ARG A 127 -12.46 -1.97 7.75
C ARG A 127 -13.64 -2.30 6.85
N HIS A 128 -13.40 -2.67 5.60
CA HIS A 128 -14.45 -3.06 4.69
C HIS A 128 -15.11 -4.37 5.15
N LYS A 129 -16.44 -4.46 5.06
CA LYS A 129 -17.22 -5.59 5.61
C LYS A 129 -16.85 -6.97 5.05
N ASN A 130 -16.33 -7.01 3.81
CA ASN A 130 -15.93 -8.24 3.13
C ASN A 130 -14.42 -8.46 3.16
N ALA A 131 -13.67 -7.66 3.94
CA ALA A 131 -12.23 -7.79 4.04
C ALA A 131 -11.86 -9.00 4.90
N VAL A 132 -10.80 -9.68 4.50
CA VAL A 132 -10.15 -10.69 5.33
C VAL A 132 -8.68 -10.35 5.48
N ARG A 133 -8.18 -10.49 6.70
CA ARG A 133 -6.78 -10.20 7.03
C ARG A 133 -6.11 -11.49 7.47
N SER A 134 -4.90 -11.69 6.97
CA SER A 134 -4.10 -12.85 7.32
C SER A 134 -3.69 -12.82 8.79
N LEU A 135 -3.66 -13.99 9.42
CA LEU A 135 -3.10 -14.12 10.75
C LEU A 135 -1.57 -14.20 10.64
N HIS A 136 -0.87 -13.07 10.71
CA HIS A 136 0.59 -13.07 10.86
C HIS A 136 1.01 -11.88 11.74
N PRO A 137 1.77 -12.09 12.82
CA PRO A 137 1.96 -11.09 13.87
C PRO A 137 2.85 -9.92 13.48
N THR A 138 3.48 -9.93 12.30
CA THR A 138 4.34 -8.85 11.85
C THR A 138 3.96 -8.37 10.44
N THR A 139 3.93 -9.28 9.49
CA THR A 139 3.70 -8.98 8.06
C THR A 139 2.25 -9.19 7.58
N SER A 140 1.23 -8.99 8.44
CA SER A 140 -0.15 -9.26 8.02
C SER A 140 -0.57 -8.46 6.78
N ILE A 141 -1.43 -9.07 5.97
CA ILE A 141 -1.97 -8.56 4.71
C ILE A 141 -3.48 -8.61 4.78
N VAL A 142 -4.14 -7.59 4.21
CA VAL A 142 -5.59 -7.60 4.00
C VAL A 142 -5.91 -7.82 2.53
N ALA A 143 -6.90 -8.66 2.26
CA ALA A 143 -7.42 -8.93 0.94
C ALA A 143 -8.95 -8.67 0.86
N LEU A 144 -9.41 -8.30 -0.33
CA LEU A 144 -10.79 -7.95 -0.65
C LEU A 144 -11.14 -8.47 -2.05
N GLY A 145 -12.06 -9.43 -2.15
CA GLY A 145 -12.51 -9.97 -3.44
C GLY A 145 -12.60 -11.49 -3.47
N SER A 146 -12.74 -12.05 -4.67
CA SER A 146 -13.03 -13.47 -4.94
C SER A 146 -12.02 -14.44 -4.30
N LYS A 147 -10.73 -14.08 -4.27
CA LYS A 147 -9.62 -14.91 -3.78
C LYS A 147 -9.14 -14.52 -2.39
N ALA A 148 -9.83 -13.59 -1.72
CA ALA A 148 -9.33 -13.00 -0.49
C ALA A 148 -9.08 -14.05 0.61
N HIS A 149 -9.99 -15.00 0.82
CA HIS A 149 -9.82 -16.07 1.81
C HIS A 149 -8.65 -17.01 1.48
N GLU A 150 -8.60 -17.49 0.24
CA GLU A 150 -7.57 -18.41 -0.26
C GLU A 150 -6.15 -17.84 -0.14
N LEU A 151 -6.01 -16.52 -0.30
CA LEU A 151 -4.72 -15.84 -0.15
C LEU A 151 -4.26 -15.73 1.30
N VAL A 152 -5.15 -15.57 2.28
CA VAL A 152 -4.78 -15.10 3.63
C VAL A 152 -4.90 -16.15 4.75
N ASP A 153 -5.59 -17.25 4.50
CA ASP A 153 -5.95 -18.29 5.47
C ASP A 153 -4.77 -18.99 6.14
N GLU A 154 -3.68 -19.25 5.41
CA GLU A 154 -2.57 -20.09 5.89
C GLU A 154 -1.33 -19.31 6.34
N HIS A 155 -1.38 -17.98 6.38
CA HIS A 155 -0.18 -17.15 6.60
C HIS A 155 0.54 -17.44 7.93
N HIS A 156 -0.19 -17.83 8.98
CA HIS A 156 0.36 -18.23 10.28
C HIS A 156 1.01 -19.62 10.30
N LEU A 157 0.80 -20.42 9.25
CA LEU A 157 1.26 -21.81 9.16
C LEU A 157 2.61 -21.94 8.47
N ASP A 158 3.25 -20.82 8.12
CA ASP A 158 4.62 -20.77 7.61
C ASP A 158 5.55 -20.22 8.69
N MET A 159 6.79 -20.71 8.71
CA MET A 159 7.83 -20.18 9.59
C MET A 159 8.36 -18.84 9.08
N TYR A 160 8.38 -18.66 7.76
CA TYR A 160 8.89 -17.46 7.11
C TYR A 160 7.74 -16.51 6.78
N PRO A 161 7.86 -15.21 7.10
CA PRO A 161 6.80 -14.22 6.87
C PRO A 161 6.33 -14.11 5.42
N ASN A 162 7.18 -14.41 4.44
CA ASN A 162 6.87 -14.37 3.02
C ASN A 162 7.13 -15.73 2.34
N GLY A 163 7.05 -16.81 3.11
CA GLY A 163 7.19 -18.18 2.62
C GLY A 163 6.03 -18.64 1.73
N THR A 164 6.01 -19.93 1.40
CA THR A 164 5.06 -20.55 0.45
C THR A 164 3.59 -20.40 0.81
N LYS A 165 3.26 -20.21 2.10
CA LYS A 165 1.88 -19.99 2.55
C LYS A 165 1.53 -18.51 2.74
N SER A 166 2.46 -17.61 2.46
CA SER A 166 2.21 -16.17 2.51
C SER A 166 1.29 -15.71 1.37
N PRO A 167 0.47 -14.66 1.58
CA PRO A 167 -0.37 -14.10 0.53
C PRO A 167 0.44 -13.61 -0.68
N LEU A 168 1.65 -13.07 -0.45
CA LEU A 168 2.52 -12.59 -1.52
C LEU A 168 3.09 -13.72 -2.37
N TYR A 169 3.41 -14.87 -1.77
CA TYR A 169 3.78 -16.05 -2.53
C TYR A 169 2.58 -16.62 -3.29
N LYS A 170 1.43 -16.78 -2.61
CA LYS A 170 0.21 -17.35 -3.21
C LYS A 170 -0.26 -16.55 -4.43
N MET A 171 -0.19 -15.22 -4.41
CA MET A 171 -0.62 -14.41 -5.55
C MET A 171 0.18 -14.69 -6.83
N MET A 172 1.40 -15.23 -6.75
CA MET A 172 2.20 -15.60 -7.93
C MET A 172 1.54 -16.68 -8.79
N LYS A 173 0.60 -17.45 -8.23
CA LYS A 173 -0.15 -18.50 -8.95
C LYS A 173 -1.28 -17.95 -9.82
N TYR A 174 -1.59 -16.66 -9.73
CA TYR A 174 -2.70 -16.03 -10.45
C TYR A 174 -2.21 -14.90 -11.34
N ASN A 175 -3.11 -14.38 -12.16
CA ASN A 175 -2.90 -13.15 -12.92
C ASN A 175 -2.87 -11.95 -11.97
N SER A 176 -1.68 -11.65 -11.47
CA SER A 176 -1.46 -10.70 -10.40
C SER A 176 -0.61 -9.53 -10.86
N ARG A 177 -0.86 -8.35 -10.28
CA ARG A 177 -0.06 -7.14 -10.54
C ARG A 177 0.22 -6.40 -9.25
N ILE A 178 1.42 -5.83 -9.15
CA ILE A 178 1.82 -4.95 -8.06
C ILE A 178 1.83 -3.52 -8.57
N ILE A 179 1.11 -2.62 -7.90
CA ILE A 179 1.03 -1.21 -8.28
C ILE A 179 1.36 -0.29 -7.11
N GLY A 180 2.05 0.81 -7.43
CA GLY A 180 2.30 1.93 -6.51
C GLY A 180 1.41 3.12 -6.86
N LEU A 181 0.56 3.54 -5.92
CA LEU A 181 -0.34 4.69 -6.07
C LEU A 181 0.17 5.85 -5.24
N GLY A 182 0.86 6.80 -5.88
CA GLY A 182 1.55 7.87 -5.15
C GLY A 182 2.73 7.38 -4.32
N GLU A 183 3.16 6.12 -4.49
CA GLU A 183 4.30 5.55 -3.78
C GLU A 183 5.29 4.92 -4.76
N LYS A 184 6.57 4.90 -4.37
CA LYS A 184 7.66 4.39 -5.19
C LYS A 184 7.92 2.90 -4.92
N VAL A 185 8.59 2.25 -5.87
CA VAL A 185 8.98 0.82 -5.80
C VAL A 185 9.88 0.50 -4.60
N VAL A 186 10.49 1.50 -3.95
CA VAL A 186 11.32 1.30 -2.74
C VAL A 186 10.53 0.70 -1.55
N SER A 187 9.20 0.77 -1.56
CA SER A 187 8.35 0.19 -0.52
C SER A 187 7.80 -1.19 -0.86
N LEU A 188 8.38 -1.88 -1.85
CA LEU A 188 7.87 -3.15 -2.38
C LEU A 188 8.12 -4.32 -1.43
N SER A 189 7.13 -4.71 -0.61
CA SER A 189 7.27 -5.85 0.31
C SER A 189 7.47 -7.20 -0.40
N PHE A 190 7.15 -7.28 -1.69
CA PHE A 190 7.30 -8.52 -2.48
C PHE A 190 8.75 -8.98 -2.60
N VAL A 191 9.73 -8.08 -2.48
CA VAL A 191 11.17 -8.48 -2.53
C VAL A 191 11.51 -9.51 -1.45
N HIS A 192 10.85 -9.45 -0.29
CA HIS A 192 11.05 -10.36 0.82
C HIS A 192 10.56 -11.80 0.52
N VAL A 193 9.70 -11.98 -0.49
CA VAL A 193 9.35 -13.34 -0.97
C VAL A 193 10.60 -14.03 -1.50
N VAL A 194 11.44 -13.33 -2.26
CA VAL A 194 12.66 -13.92 -2.82
C VAL A 194 13.65 -14.27 -1.70
N GLU A 195 13.79 -13.39 -0.71
CA GLU A 195 14.63 -13.62 0.48
C GLU A 195 14.20 -14.89 1.23
N ASP A 196 12.92 -14.98 1.60
CA ASP A 196 12.37 -16.10 2.38
C ASP A 196 12.33 -17.42 1.58
N MET A 197 12.24 -17.35 0.25
CA MET A 197 12.27 -18.53 -0.61
C MET A 197 13.69 -19.04 -0.89
N MET A 198 14.67 -18.14 -1.01
CA MET A 198 16.07 -18.51 -1.27
C MET A 198 16.83 -18.93 0.00
N LYS A 199 16.43 -18.43 1.18
CA LYS A 199 17.04 -18.77 2.47
C LYS A 199 18.56 -18.60 2.45
N GLU A 200 19.32 -19.65 2.78
CA GLU A 200 20.79 -19.65 2.75
C GLU A 200 21.38 -19.35 1.37
N GLY A 201 20.61 -19.57 0.30
CA GLY A 201 21.01 -19.24 -1.07
C GLY A 201 20.83 -17.76 -1.43
N PHE A 202 20.23 -16.94 -0.57
CA PHE A 202 20.10 -15.51 -0.83
C PHE A 202 21.47 -14.81 -0.68
N PRO A 203 21.93 -14.01 -1.66
CA PRO A 203 23.32 -13.56 -1.75
C PRO A 203 23.70 -12.45 -0.76
N LEU A 204 22.76 -11.97 0.05
CA LEU A 204 22.97 -10.92 1.06
C LEU A 204 22.47 -11.44 2.39
N GLN A 205 23.36 -11.68 3.34
CA GLN A 205 23.03 -12.09 4.71
C GLN A 205 23.43 -11.00 5.70
#